data_AF-A0AAD4DF28-F1
#
_entry.id   AF-A0AAD4DF28-F1
#
_cell.length_a   1.000
_cell.length_b   1.000
_cell.length_c   1.000
_cell.angle_alpha   90.00
_cell.angle_beta   90.00
_cell.angle_gamma   90.00
#
_symmetry.space_group_name_H-M   'P 1'
#
loop_
_entity.id
_entity.type
_entity.pdbx_description
1 polymer ?
#
loop_
_entity_poly.entity_id
_entity_poly.type
_entity_poly.pdbx_seq_one_letter_code
_entity_poly.pdbx_strand_id
1 'polypeptide(L)'
;MAGRALELLNLPEGYPGFILDVGCGSGLSGEVLEEEGHIWVGFDIAPAMLEVALEQEASGDLFLQDAGQGMAFRPGTFDGCISISVLQWLCNADKASHHPKARLMRFFSTLYSSLRRGARAVFQFYPENDDQVQLIMGCAVRCGFEGGLVVDYPNSKKAKKFYLCLFAGQEVGGVKQQLPAALGEDEEGEPGENGVQYTSKKRNDSRIRSSKRKPGKDKNWVLKKKEQLRAKGDKTANDSKFTARKRRPKF
;
A
#
# COMPACT_ATOMS: atom_id res chain seq x y z
N MET A 1 -1.26 -12.17 7.44
CA MET A 1 -0.87 -10.84 6.90
C MET A 1 0.62 -10.61 7.09
N ALA A 2 1.17 -10.84 8.30
CA ALA A 2 2.61 -10.74 8.56
C ALA A 2 3.45 -11.63 7.64
N GLY A 3 3.15 -12.94 7.53
CA GLY A 3 3.90 -13.84 6.63
C GLY A 3 3.91 -13.38 5.16
N ARG A 4 2.79 -12.83 4.66
CA ARG A 4 2.73 -12.24 3.32
C ARG A 4 3.56 -10.95 3.22
N ALA A 5 3.56 -10.10 4.24
CA ALA A 5 4.41 -8.91 4.25
C ALA A 5 5.91 -9.28 4.26
N LEU A 6 6.28 -10.32 4.99
CA LEU A 6 7.63 -10.86 5.02
C LEU A 6 8.06 -11.43 3.66
N GLU A 7 7.19 -12.22 3.01
CA GLU A 7 7.44 -12.70 1.63
C GLU A 7 7.73 -11.53 0.67
N LEU A 8 6.94 -10.44 0.78
CA LEU A 8 7.10 -9.25 -0.06
C LEU A 8 8.38 -8.45 0.24
N LEU A 9 9.01 -8.62 1.41
CA LEU A 9 10.35 -8.08 1.70
C LEU A 9 11.41 -8.72 0.81
N ASN A 10 11.19 -9.97 0.35
CA ASN A 10 12.06 -10.67 -0.58
C ASN A 10 13.53 -10.66 -0.10
N LEU A 11 13.72 -10.99 1.18
CA LEU A 11 15.03 -11.21 1.75
C LEU A 11 15.63 -12.50 1.17
N PRO A 12 16.96 -12.63 1.08
CA PRO A 12 17.59 -13.87 0.62
C PRO A 12 17.21 -15.06 1.52
N GLU A 13 17.03 -16.23 0.91
CA GLU A 13 16.70 -17.44 1.66
C GLU A 13 17.81 -17.80 2.66
N GLY A 14 17.43 -18.17 3.89
CA GLY A 14 18.37 -18.48 4.97
C GLY A 14 19.14 -17.28 5.52
N TYR A 15 18.81 -16.04 5.13
CA TYR A 15 19.44 -14.83 5.66
C TYR A 15 18.73 -14.33 6.92
N PRO A 16 19.42 -14.27 8.09
CA PRO A 16 18.85 -13.67 9.29
C PRO A 16 18.87 -12.14 9.20
N GLY A 17 17.78 -11.54 8.74
CA GLY A 17 17.63 -10.08 8.65
C GLY A 17 17.33 -9.43 10.01
N PHE A 18 17.73 -8.16 10.15
CA PHE A 18 17.31 -7.31 11.27
C PHE A 18 16.14 -6.42 10.85
N ILE A 19 14.95 -6.70 11.37
CA ILE A 19 13.67 -6.17 10.85
C ILE A 19 13.02 -5.22 11.85
N LEU A 20 12.51 -4.10 11.34
CA LEU A 20 11.67 -3.19 12.11
C LEU A 20 10.18 -3.53 11.94
N ASP A 21 9.49 -3.82 13.04
CA ASP A 21 8.03 -3.97 13.07
C ASP A 21 7.35 -2.70 13.61
N VAL A 22 6.75 -1.93 12.71
CA VAL A 22 6.07 -0.67 13.05
C VAL A 22 4.63 -0.95 13.44
N GLY A 23 4.26 -0.54 14.65
CA GLY A 23 2.97 -0.85 15.28
C GLY A 23 2.83 -2.33 15.54
N CYS A 24 3.79 -2.87 16.29
CA CYS A 24 3.89 -4.31 16.57
C CYS A 24 2.74 -4.83 17.45
N GLY A 25 1.94 -3.95 18.06
CA GLY A 25 0.80 -4.32 18.89
C GLY A 25 1.20 -5.28 20.01
N SER A 26 0.57 -6.45 20.03
CA SER A 26 0.81 -7.52 20.99
C SER A 26 1.94 -8.48 20.58
N GLY A 27 2.72 -8.16 19.55
CA GLY A 27 3.86 -8.99 19.12
C GLY A 27 3.56 -10.05 18.06
N LEU A 28 2.30 -10.25 17.65
CA LEU A 28 1.90 -11.30 16.70
C LEU A 28 2.61 -11.25 15.34
N SER A 29 2.94 -10.05 14.83
CA SER A 29 3.74 -9.92 13.61
C SER A 29 5.21 -10.23 13.84
N GLY A 30 5.73 -9.95 15.03
CA GLY A 30 7.08 -10.27 15.47
C GLY A 30 7.32 -11.76 15.65
N GLU A 31 6.33 -12.50 16.18
CA GLU A 31 6.39 -13.98 16.26
C GLU A 31 6.64 -14.60 14.89
N VAL A 32 5.95 -14.11 13.84
CA VAL A 32 6.17 -14.60 12.47
C VAL A 32 7.57 -14.26 11.94
N LEU A 33 8.15 -13.13 12.34
CA LEU A 33 9.53 -12.79 11.99
C LEU A 33 10.52 -13.74 12.67
N GLU A 34 10.28 -14.06 13.94
CA GLU A 34 11.09 -14.97 14.73
C GLU A 34 11.03 -16.41 14.20
N GLU A 35 9.84 -16.92 13.89
CA GLU A 35 9.64 -18.26 13.31
C GLU A 35 10.42 -18.45 12.01
N GLU A 36 10.61 -17.37 11.24
CA GLU A 36 11.39 -17.34 10.00
C GLU A 36 12.88 -17.00 10.22
N GLY A 37 13.33 -16.94 11.47
CA GLY A 37 14.73 -16.78 11.86
C GLY A 37 15.25 -15.33 11.79
N HIS A 38 14.37 -14.34 11.84
CA HIS A 38 14.74 -12.93 11.86
C HIS A 38 14.80 -12.36 13.28
N ILE A 39 15.73 -11.41 13.47
CA ILE A 39 15.79 -10.61 14.70
C ILE A 39 14.98 -9.35 14.43
N TRP A 40 14.17 -8.92 15.39
CA TRP A 40 13.30 -7.78 15.18
C TRP A 40 13.24 -6.84 16.38
N VAL A 41 12.90 -5.59 16.07
CA VAL A 41 12.56 -4.54 17.03
C VAL A 41 11.17 -4.04 16.69
N GLY A 42 10.32 -3.93 17.69
CA GLY A 42 8.94 -3.46 17.54
C GLY A 42 8.69 -2.18 18.30
N PHE A 43 7.80 -1.33 17.77
CA PHE A 43 7.23 -0.27 18.59
C PHE A 43 5.74 -0.09 18.34
N ASP A 44 5.01 0.31 19.37
CA ASP A 44 3.59 0.64 19.30
C ASP A 44 3.26 1.87 20.14
N ILE A 45 2.16 2.56 19.82
CA ILE A 45 1.69 3.73 20.56
C ILE A 45 0.82 3.34 21.77
N ALA A 46 0.26 2.13 21.78
CA ALA A 46 -0.67 1.66 22.79
C ALA A 46 0.07 0.87 23.90
N PRO A 47 0.20 1.41 25.13
CA PRO A 47 0.87 0.71 26.23
C PRO A 47 0.25 -0.65 26.53
N ALA A 48 -1.09 -0.73 26.55
CA ALA A 48 -1.80 -1.98 26.82
C ALA A 48 -1.51 -3.09 25.79
N MET A 49 -1.21 -2.73 24.54
CA MET A 49 -0.83 -3.73 23.54
C MET A 49 0.58 -4.28 23.81
N LEU A 50 1.51 -3.40 24.20
CA LEU A 50 2.87 -3.80 24.58
C LEU A 50 2.90 -4.62 25.87
N GLU A 51 2.01 -4.33 26.83
CA GLU A 51 1.84 -5.17 28.03
C GLU A 51 1.46 -6.60 27.65
N VAL A 52 0.52 -6.78 26.72
CA VAL A 52 0.16 -8.12 26.21
C VAL A 52 1.36 -8.79 25.52
N ALA A 53 2.15 -8.03 24.75
CA ALA A 53 3.36 -8.57 24.11
C ALA A 53 4.39 -9.06 25.14
N LEU A 54 4.55 -8.35 26.26
CA LEU A 54 5.43 -8.75 27.35
C LEU A 54 4.89 -10.00 28.08
N GLU A 55 3.58 -10.09 28.31
CA GLU A 55 2.94 -11.28 28.90
C GLU A 55 3.07 -12.52 28.00
N GLN A 56 3.15 -12.31 26.68
CA GLN A 56 3.40 -13.36 25.69
C GLN A 56 4.89 -13.69 25.50
N GLU A 57 5.78 -13.06 26.29
CA GLU A 57 7.23 -13.26 26.24
C GLU A 57 7.82 -13.00 24.84
N ALA A 58 7.32 -11.98 24.14
CA ALA A 58 7.83 -11.60 22.82
C ALA A 58 9.35 -11.40 22.84
N SER A 59 10.05 -12.03 21.88
CA SER A 59 11.52 -12.07 21.82
C SER A 59 12.18 -10.77 21.36
N GLY A 60 11.45 -9.92 20.62
CA GLY A 60 11.94 -8.66 20.10
C GLY A 60 11.94 -7.55 21.15
N ASP A 61 12.86 -6.59 21.01
CA ASP A 61 12.84 -5.39 21.86
C ASP A 61 11.60 -4.53 21.53
N LEU A 62 10.87 -4.14 22.56
CA LEU A 62 9.62 -3.39 22.46
C LEU A 62 9.77 -1.95 22.95
N PHE A 63 9.29 -1.00 22.15
CA PHE A 63 9.32 0.42 22.50
C PHE A 63 7.91 1.05 22.48
N LEU A 64 7.61 1.87 23.49
CA LEU A 64 6.45 2.74 23.47
C LEU A 64 6.75 3.99 22.62
N GLN A 65 6.19 4.07 21.41
CA GLN A 65 6.50 5.14 20.46
C GLN A 65 5.36 5.44 19.48
N ASP A 66 5.19 6.72 19.14
CA ASP A 66 4.30 7.16 18.07
C ASP A 66 5.02 7.18 16.71
N ALA A 67 4.60 6.32 15.78
CA ALA A 67 5.11 6.27 14.41
C ALA A 67 5.12 7.64 13.71
N GLY A 68 4.15 8.51 13.99
CA GLY A 68 4.03 9.83 13.37
C GLY A 68 5.11 10.82 13.79
N GLN A 69 5.86 10.51 14.85
CA GLN A 69 7.01 11.29 15.31
C GLN A 69 8.32 10.86 14.62
N GLY A 70 8.28 9.76 13.86
CA GLY A 70 9.39 9.22 13.08
C GLY A 70 10.24 8.22 13.85
N MET A 71 11.23 7.66 13.15
CA MET A 71 12.15 6.65 13.66
C MET A 71 13.30 7.29 14.47
N ALA A 72 13.66 6.66 15.58
CA ALA A 72 14.76 7.07 16.45
C ALA A 72 15.99 6.15 16.33
N PHE A 73 16.20 5.58 15.14
CA PHE A 73 17.30 4.66 14.85
C PHE A 73 18.37 5.31 13.98
N ARG A 74 19.59 4.78 14.05
CA ARG A 74 20.70 5.25 13.22
C ARG A 74 20.43 4.98 11.74
N PRO A 75 21.08 5.71 10.83
CA PRO A 75 20.94 5.43 9.41
C PRO A 75 21.43 4.02 9.03
N GLY A 76 20.70 3.32 8.16
CA GLY A 76 21.09 2.00 7.65
C GLY A 76 21.05 0.87 8.68
N THR A 77 20.26 0.99 9.73
CA THR A 77 20.13 -0.03 10.78
C THR A 77 19.45 -1.31 10.26
N PHE A 78 18.30 -1.19 9.60
CA PHE A 78 17.42 -2.32 9.31
C PHE A 78 17.55 -2.86 7.89
N ASP A 79 17.47 -4.18 7.76
CA ASP A 79 17.44 -4.92 6.49
C ASP A 79 16.07 -4.91 5.82
N GLY A 80 15.02 -4.71 6.63
CA GLY A 80 13.66 -4.57 6.15
C GLY A 80 12.76 -3.96 7.21
N CYS A 81 11.54 -3.59 6.80
CA CYS A 81 10.53 -3.11 7.71
C CYS A 81 9.17 -3.69 7.32
N ILE A 82 8.44 -4.21 8.29
CA ILE A 82 7.03 -4.56 8.12
C ILE A 82 6.15 -3.66 8.98
N SER A 83 4.88 -3.58 8.60
CA SER A 83 3.85 -2.95 9.42
C SER A 83 2.50 -3.51 9.02
N ILE A 84 1.76 -4.01 10.00
CA ILE A 84 0.46 -4.64 9.76
C ILE A 84 -0.64 -3.78 10.37
N SER A 85 -1.49 -3.21 9.50
CA SER A 85 -2.66 -2.43 9.90
C SER A 85 -2.34 -1.16 10.69
N VAL A 86 -1.32 -0.39 10.29
CA VAL A 86 -0.92 0.85 10.99
C VAL A 86 -1.09 2.14 10.17
N LEU A 87 -0.72 2.13 8.88
CA LEU A 87 -0.60 3.38 8.11
C LEU A 87 -1.89 4.21 8.04
N GLN A 88 -3.06 3.58 8.11
CA GLN A 88 -4.33 4.29 8.11
C GLN A 88 -4.48 5.23 9.32
N TRP A 89 -3.90 4.89 10.47
CA TRP A 89 -3.94 5.72 11.69
C TRP A 89 -3.12 7.00 11.56
N LEU A 90 -2.05 6.99 10.74
CA LEU A 90 -1.28 8.20 10.44
C LEU A 90 -2.06 9.22 9.61
N CYS A 91 -3.19 8.80 9.03
CA CYS A 91 -4.09 9.68 8.31
C CYS A 91 -5.15 10.32 9.19
N ASN A 92 -5.31 9.86 10.44
CA ASN A 92 -6.29 10.41 11.37
C ASN A 92 -5.83 11.78 11.90
N ALA A 93 -6.80 12.67 12.11
CA ALA A 93 -6.60 14.02 12.61
C ALA A 93 -7.32 14.24 13.96
N ASP A 94 -7.21 13.27 14.87
CA ASP A 94 -7.97 13.25 16.13
C ASP A 94 -7.59 14.38 17.11
N LYS A 95 -6.39 14.95 16.97
CA LYS A 95 -5.91 16.10 17.75
C LYS A 95 -5.59 17.26 16.83
N ALA A 96 -5.70 18.50 17.31
CA ALA A 96 -5.37 19.70 16.53
C ALA A 96 -3.91 19.71 16.01
N SER A 97 -3.00 19.03 16.70
CA SER A 97 -1.61 18.85 16.27
C SER A 97 -1.42 17.79 15.18
N HIS A 98 -2.40 16.91 14.96
CA HIS A 98 -2.32 15.83 14.00
C HIS A 98 -2.57 16.36 12.59
N HIS A 99 -1.47 16.66 11.89
CA HIS A 99 -1.47 16.99 10.48
C HIS A 99 -1.03 15.76 9.67
N PRO A 100 -1.94 15.00 9.04
CA PRO A 100 -1.64 13.72 8.40
C PRO A 100 -0.43 13.74 7.47
N LYS A 101 -0.38 14.73 6.57
CA LYS A 101 0.72 14.88 5.63
C LYS A 101 2.07 15.11 6.33
N ALA A 102 2.10 15.92 7.37
CA ALA A 102 3.35 16.19 8.11
C ALA A 102 3.83 14.94 8.85
N ARG A 103 2.91 14.21 9.49
CA ARG A 103 3.19 12.94 10.18
C ARG A 103 3.70 11.88 9.21
N LEU A 104 3.04 11.70 8.05
CA LEU A 104 3.49 10.77 7.01
C LEU A 104 4.87 11.15 6.44
N MET A 105 5.12 12.45 6.21
CA MET A 105 6.44 12.92 5.76
C MET A 105 7.52 12.65 6.82
N ARG A 106 7.22 12.86 8.10
CA ARG A 106 8.15 12.56 9.20
C ARG A 106 8.42 11.06 9.31
N PHE A 107 7.37 10.25 9.25
CA PHE A 107 7.42 8.79 9.26
C PHE A 107 8.32 8.27 8.12
N PHE A 108 7.98 8.57 6.86
CA PHE A 108 8.72 8.03 5.72
C PHE A 108 10.15 8.58 5.61
N SER A 109 10.41 9.85 5.92
CA SER A 109 11.77 10.39 5.82
C SER A 109 12.74 9.74 6.81
N THR A 110 12.29 9.55 8.05
CA THR A 110 13.11 8.92 9.09
C THR A 110 13.24 7.41 8.85
N LEU A 111 12.16 6.75 8.42
CA LEU A 111 12.21 5.34 8.04
C LEU A 111 13.16 5.08 6.86
N TYR A 112 13.10 5.91 5.82
CA TYR A 112 14.02 5.82 4.68
C TYR A 112 15.48 5.89 5.13
N SER A 113 15.76 6.75 6.12
CA SER A 113 17.12 6.91 6.66
C SER A 113 17.54 5.68 7.46
N SER A 114 16.64 5.10 8.25
CA SER A 114 16.90 3.92 9.10
C SER A 114 17.04 2.61 8.33
N LEU A 115 16.62 2.54 7.07
CA LEU A 115 16.74 1.36 6.21
C LEU A 115 18.09 1.32 5.48
N ARG A 116 18.64 0.12 5.31
CA ARG A 116 19.83 -0.10 4.45
C ARG A 116 19.49 0.21 2.99
N ARG A 117 20.51 0.56 2.20
CA ARG A 117 20.34 0.76 0.75
C ARG A 117 19.95 -0.57 0.10
N GLY A 118 18.85 -0.58 -0.64
CA GLY A 118 18.26 -1.78 -1.24
C GLY A 118 17.22 -2.49 -0.35
N ALA A 119 17.08 -2.09 0.92
CA ALA A 119 16.09 -2.69 1.82
C ALA A 119 14.66 -2.37 1.35
N ARG A 120 13.74 -3.28 1.69
CA ARG A 120 12.31 -3.11 1.43
C ARG A 120 11.54 -2.75 2.69
N ALA A 121 10.45 -2.02 2.51
CA ALA A 121 9.49 -1.76 3.57
C ALA A 121 8.08 -2.09 3.07
N VAL A 122 7.37 -2.96 3.79
CA VAL A 122 6.07 -3.49 3.37
C VAL A 122 5.02 -3.15 4.42
N PHE A 123 4.00 -2.42 3.99
CA PHE A 123 2.91 -1.97 4.86
C PHE A 123 1.60 -2.59 4.41
N GLN A 124 1.04 -3.49 5.21
CA GLN A 124 -0.36 -3.86 5.05
C GLN A 124 -1.22 -2.79 5.72
N PHE A 125 -2.24 -2.27 5.03
CA PHE A 125 -3.12 -1.25 5.59
C PHE A 125 -4.54 -1.32 5.00
N TYR A 126 -5.45 -0.56 5.61
CA TYR A 126 -6.84 -0.45 5.18
C TYR A 126 -7.16 0.99 4.76
N PRO A 127 -6.99 1.33 3.47
CA PRO A 127 -7.37 2.65 3.00
C PRO A 127 -8.89 2.84 3.01
N GLU A 128 -9.35 4.00 3.46
CA GLU A 128 -10.75 4.42 3.39
C GLU A 128 -11.17 4.76 1.96
N ASN A 129 -10.26 5.36 1.18
CA ASN A 129 -10.50 5.81 -0.18
C ASN A 129 -9.19 5.96 -0.98
N ASP A 130 -9.32 6.17 -2.29
CA ASP A 130 -8.18 6.30 -3.20
C ASP A 130 -7.33 7.55 -2.89
N ASP A 131 -7.91 8.64 -2.39
CA ASP A 131 -7.17 9.86 -2.04
C ASP A 131 -6.19 9.60 -0.89
N GLN A 132 -6.57 8.77 0.08
CA GLN A 132 -5.69 8.34 1.17
C GLN A 132 -4.52 7.51 0.64
N VAL A 133 -4.77 6.59 -0.30
CA VAL A 133 -3.71 5.82 -0.98
C VAL A 133 -2.74 6.75 -1.70
N GLN A 134 -3.25 7.72 -2.46
CA GLN A 134 -2.43 8.70 -3.17
C GLN A 134 -1.62 9.58 -2.21
N LEU A 135 -2.19 9.97 -1.06
CA LEU A 135 -1.50 10.75 -0.04
C LEU A 135 -0.32 9.96 0.54
N ILE A 136 -0.56 8.73 0.98
CA ILE A 136 0.47 7.85 1.59
C ILE A 136 1.60 7.61 0.58
N MET A 137 1.26 7.17 -0.63
CA MET A 137 2.24 6.91 -1.69
C MET A 137 3.01 8.17 -2.10
N GLY A 138 2.31 9.30 -2.22
CA GLY A 138 2.91 10.58 -2.57
C GLY A 138 3.94 11.06 -1.53
N CYS A 139 3.68 10.82 -0.25
CA CYS A 139 4.63 11.09 0.83
C CYS A 139 5.84 10.14 0.76
N ALA A 140 5.62 8.83 0.61
CA ALA A 140 6.69 7.84 0.48
C ALA A 140 7.66 8.17 -0.68
N VAL A 141 7.11 8.41 -1.88
CA VAL A 141 7.90 8.77 -3.07
C VAL A 141 8.66 10.08 -2.86
N ARG A 142 8.06 11.06 -2.19
CA ARG A 142 8.73 12.32 -1.88
C ARG A 142 9.88 12.17 -0.89
N CYS A 143 9.84 11.15 -0.04
CA CYS A 143 10.91 10.79 0.89
C CYS A 143 12.02 9.95 0.25
N GLY A 144 11.89 9.58 -1.04
CA GLY A 144 12.92 8.88 -1.79
C GLY A 144 12.66 7.39 -2.00
N PHE A 145 11.55 6.86 -1.49
CA PHE A 145 11.15 5.48 -1.78
C PHE A 145 10.74 5.30 -3.24
N GLU A 146 11.12 4.17 -3.82
CA GLU A 146 10.50 3.63 -5.03
C GLU A 146 9.49 2.53 -4.64
N GLY A 147 8.80 1.94 -5.63
CA GLY A 147 7.85 0.84 -5.41
C GLY A 147 6.40 1.21 -5.79
N GLY A 148 5.45 0.67 -5.03
CA GLY A 148 4.03 0.79 -5.35
C GLY A 148 3.12 -0.14 -4.55
N LEU A 149 1.88 -0.24 -5.01
CA LEU A 149 0.81 -0.94 -4.30
C LEU A 149 0.58 -2.34 -4.89
N VAL A 150 0.54 -3.34 -4.03
CA VAL A 150 0.14 -4.73 -4.31
C VAL A 150 -1.22 -4.97 -3.65
N VAL A 151 -2.18 -5.52 -4.41
CA VAL A 151 -3.55 -5.74 -3.93
C VAL A 151 -3.90 -7.20 -4.09
N ASP A 152 -3.76 -7.96 -3.00
CA ASP A 152 -4.15 -9.37 -2.99
C ASP A 152 -5.69 -9.50 -2.96
N TYR A 153 -6.20 -10.49 -3.69
CA TYR A 153 -7.61 -10.82 -3.88
C TYR A 153 -8.48 -9.61 -4.26
N PRO A 154 -8.14 -8.89 -5.35
CA PRO A 154 -8.74 -7.58 -5.66
C PRO A 154 -10.26 -7.66 -5.91
N ASN A 155 -10.75 -8.82 -6.36
CA ASN A 155 -12.15 -9.10 -6.66
C ASN A 155 -12.99 -9.48 -5.44
N SER A 156 -12.38 -9.77 -4.28
CA SER A 156 -13.08 -10.21 -3.08
C SER A 156 -13.20 -9.10 -2.04
N LYS A 157 -14.43 -8.63 -1.74
CA LYS A 157 -14.63 -7.62 -0.68
C LYS A 157 -14.15 -8.06 0.70
N LYS A 158 -14.18 -9.36 0.99
CA LYS A 158 -13.80 -9.92 2.31
C LYS A 158 -12.30 -10.23 2.37
N ALA A 159 -11.74 -10.78 1.31
CA ALA A 159 -10.35 -11.25 1.28
C ALA A 159 -9.36 -10.19 0.78
N LYS A 160 -9.82 -9.09 0.16
CA LYS A 160 -8.95 -8.03 -0.37
C LYS A 160 -8.02 -7.48 0.69
N LYS A 161 -6.72 -7.42 0.37
CA LYS A 161 -5.67 -6.83 1.22
C LYS A 161 -4.79 -5.92 0.39
N PHE A 162 -4.50 -4.74 0.95
CA PHE A 162 -3.60 -3.77 0.35
C PHE A 162 -2.24 -3.83 1.04
N TYR A 163 -1.18 -3.95 0.25
CA TYR A 163 0.21 -3.90 0.68
C TYR A 163 0.93 -2.79 -0.09
N LEU A 164 1.49 -1.82 0.62
CA LEU A 164 2.40 -0.85 0.05
C LEU A 164 3.82 -1.42 0.13
N CYS A 165 4.41 -1.73 -1.02
CA CYS A 165 5.76 -2.28 -1.13
C CYS A 165 6.71 -1.16 -1.58
N LEU A 166 7.60 -0.76 -0.68
CA LEU A 166 8.54 0.34 -0.89
C LEU A 166 9.99 -0.15 -0.93
N PHE A 167 10.82 0.54 -1.71
CA PHE A 167 12.24 0.23 -1.90
C PHE A 167 13.11 1.42 -1.46
N ALA A 168 14.03 1.21 -0.53
CA ALA A 168 14.91 2.24 0.01
C ALA A 168 16.21 2.35 -0.79
N GLY A 169 16.26 3.29 -1.74
CA GLY A 169 17.45 3.48 -2.57
C GLY A 169 17.62 2.37 -3.62
N GLN A 170 18.78 2.34 -4.28
CA GLN A 170 19.10 1.35 -5.31
C GLN A 170 20.16 0.36 -4.80
N GLU A 171 19.97 -0.93 -5.11
CA GLU A 171 20.96 -1.97 -4.87
C GLU A 171 22.28 -1.69 -5.59
N VAL A 172 23.36 -2.17 -4.97
CA VAL A 172 24.71 -2.11 -5.52
C VAL A 172 24.77 -3.07 -6.71
N GLY A 173 24.69 -2.55 -7.93
CA GLY A 173 24.68 -3.35 -9.16
C GLY A 173 23.70 -2.88 -10.23
N GLY A 174 22.82 -1.91 -9.92
CA GLY A 174 21.95 -1.28 -10.92
C GLY A 174 20.75 -2.12 -11.36
N VAL A 175 20.51 -3.27 -10.72
CA VAL A 175 19.29 -4.06 -10.93
C VAL A 175 18.12 -3.29 -10.31
N LYS A 176 17.10 -3.02 -11.12
CA LYS A 176 15.87 -2.38 -10.63
C LYS A 176 15.02 -3.41 -9.92
N GLN A 177 14.67 -3.14 -8.66
CA GLN A 177 13.69 -3.93 -7.93
C GLN A 177 12.32 -3.84 -8.61
N GLN A 178 11.69 -5.00 -8.81
CA GLN A 178 10.35 -5.10 -9.40
C GLN A 178 9.29 -5.24 -8.31
N LEU A 179 8.09 -4.72 -8.57
CA LEU A 179 6.97 -4.95 -7.68
C LEU A 179 6.57 -6.44 -7.72
N PRO A 180 6.35 -7.07 -6.56
CA PRO A 180 5.87 -8.44 -6.50
C PRO A 180 4.47 -8.59 -7.11
N ALA A 181 4.13 -9.82 -7.52
CA ALA A 181 2.81 -10.18 -8.03
C ALA A 181 1.77 -10.22 -6.90
N ALA A 182 0.53 -9.82 -7.23
CA ALA A 182 -0.62 -9.93 -6.34
C ALA A 182 -1.22 -11.35 -6.36
N LEU A 183 -1.80 -11.78 -5.24
CA LEU A 183 -2.51 -13.05 -5.13
C LEU A 183 -3.97 -12.94 -5.57
N GLY A 184 -4.58 -14.06 -6.00
CA GLY A 184 -6.02 -14.16 -6.22
C GLY A 184 -6.51 -13.59 -7.56
N GLU A 185 -5.67 -13.68 -8.60
CA GLU A 185 -6.06 -13.41 -9.97
C GLU A 185 -6.66 -14.69 -10.58
N ASP A 186 -7.87 -14.60 -11.15
CA ASP A 186 -8.37 -15.62 -12.06
C ASP A 186 -7.52 -15.52 -13.35
N GLU A 187 -6.97 -16.62 -13.86
CA GLU A 187 -6.03 -16.69 -15.00
C GLU A 187 -6.57 -16.14 -16.36
N GLU A 188 -7.76 -15.52 -16.38
CA GLU A 188 -8.41 -14.99 -17.60
C GLU A 188 -8.27 -13.46 -17.78
N GLY A 189 -7.52 -12.76 -16.92
CA GLY A 189 -7.25 -11.32 -17.05
C GLY A 189 -5.94 -11.02 -17.79
N GLU A 190 -5.93 -10.09 -18.75
CA GLU A 190 -4.70 -9.63 -19.40
C GLU A 190 -3.64 -9.18 -18.35
N PRO A 191 -2.36 -9.54 -18.54
CA PRO A 191 -1.30 -9.19 -17.61
C PRO A 191 -0.98 -7.70 -17.71
N GLY A 192 -1.54 -6.88 -16.81
CA GLY A 192 -1.00 -5.54 -16.58
C GLY A 192 -1.93 -4.44 -16.10
N GLU A 193 -2.68 -4.60 -14.99
CA GLU A 193 -3.35 -3.42 -14.37
C GLU A 193 -3.37 -3.33 -12.84
N ASN A 194 -2.96 -4.33 -12.05
CA ASN A 194 -3.19 -4.30 -10.59
C ASN A 194 -2.00 -3.90 -9.69
N GLY A 195 -0.78 -3.91 -10.21
CA GLY A 195 0.40 -3.37 -9.54
C GLY A 195 0.66 -1.93 -9.97
N VAL A 196 0.28 -0.95 -9.14
CA VAL A 196 0.46 0.47 -9.52
C VAL A 196 1.88 0.93 -9.16
N GLN A 197 2.80 0.82 -10.11
CA GLN A 197 4.15 1.41 -9.99
C GLN A 197 4.06 2.94 -10.07
N TYR A 198 4.49 3.63 -9.01
CA TYR A 198 4.63 5.08 -9.01
C TYR A 198 6.11 5.45 -8.98
N THR A 199 6.67 5.70 -10.16
CA THR A 199 8.03 6.26 -10.28
C THR A 199 7.98 7.79 -10.34
N SER A 200 8.99 8.44 -9.77
CA SER A 200 9.16 9.89 -9.68
C SER A 200 9.21 10.63 -11.05
N LYS A 201 9.22 9.90 -12.17
CA LYS A 201 9.27 10.46 -13.54
C LYS A 201 8.01 11.21 -13.98
N LYS A 202 6.88 11.12 -13.27
CA LYS A 202 5.62 11.81 -13.64
C LYS A 202 5.61 13.33 -13.39
N ARG A 203 6.71 13.95 -12.94
CA ARG A 203 6.76 15.40 -12.68
C ARG A 203 6.87 16.29 -13.93
N ASN A 204 7.12 15.73 -15.11
CA ASN A 204 7.32 16.52 -16.34
C ASN A 204 6.14 16.50 -17.33
N ASP A 205 5.05 15.78 -17.02
CA ASP A 205 3.89 15.67 -17.92
C ASP A 205 2.79 16.72 -17.65
N SER A 206 3.01 17.61 -16.68
CA SER A 206 2.08 18.69 -16.32
C SER A 206 1.96 19.81 -17.36
N ARG A 207 2.59 19.65 -18.54
CA ARG A 207 2.47 20.59 -19.67
C ARG A 207 1.77 20.01 -20.91
N ILE A 208 1.34 18.74 -20.89
CA ILE A 208 0.59 18.18 -22.02
C ILE A 208 -0.92 18.32 -21.75
N ARG A 209 -1.43 19.47 -22.19
CA ARG A 209 -2.79 19.74 -22.68
C ARG A 209 -3.95 19.18 -21.85
N SER A 210 -4.71 20.14 -21.28
CA SER A 210 -6.17 20.08 -21.12
C SER A 210 -6.85 19.37 -22.30
N SER A 211 -7.01 18.05 -22.17
CA SER A 211 -7.81 17.21 -23.05
C SER A 211 -9.03 16.81 -22.24
N LYS A 212 -10.18 17.36 -22.64
CA LYS A 212 -11.52 17.10 -22.09
C LYS A 212 -11.64 15.66 -21.59
N ARG A 213 -11.86 15.49 -20.28
CA ARG A 213 -12.26 14.23 -19.65
C ARG A 213 -13.38 13.59 -20.50
N LYS A 214 -13.15 12.41 -21.06
CA LYS A 214 -14.20 11.63 -21.73
C LYS A 214 -15.25 11.26 -20.68
N PRO A 215 -16.55 11.55 -20.90
CA PRO A 215 -17.58 11.24 -19.92
C PRO A 215 -17.73 9.71 -19.79
N GLY A 216 -17.67 9.19 -18.56
CA GLY A 216 -17.73 7.75 -18.24
C GLY A 216 -19.05 7.04 -18.51
N LYS A 217 -19.93 7.61 -19.34
CA LYS A 217 -21.20 7.03 -19.81
C LYS A 217 -21.31 7.18 -21.32
N ASP A 218 -20.29 6.69 -22.03
CA ASP A 218 -20.30 6.69 -23.49
C ASP A 218 -21.26 5.63 -24.06
N LYS A 219 -21.42 5.62 -25.39
CA LYS A 219 -22.31 4.68 -26.07
C LYS A 219 -21.94 3.21 -25.79
N ASN A 220 -20.65 2.92 -25.68
CA ASN A 220 -20.15 1.56 -25.47
C ASN A 220 -20.49 1.07 -24.05
N TRP A 221 -20.37 1.94 -23.04
CA TRP A 221 -20.81 1.67 -21.68
C TRP A 221 -22.30 1.31 -21.61
N VAL A 222 -23.16 2.04 -22.33
CA VAL A 222 -24.61 1.76 -22.37
C VAL A 222 -24.91 0.42 -23.06
N LEU A 223 -24.22 0.09 -24.15
CA LEU A 223 -24.41 -1.17 -24.87
C LEU A 223 -23.99 -2.38 -24.02
N LYS A 224 -22.83 -2.30 -23.36
CA LYS A 224 -22.33 -3.36 -22.46
C LYS A 224 -23.30 -3.63 -21.30
N LYS A 225 -23.89 -2.57 -20.73
CA LYS A 225 -24.91 -2.72 -19.68
C LYS A 225 -26.20 -3.37 -20.18
N LYS A 226 -26.65 -3.03 -21.40
CA LYS A 226 -27.83 -3.65 -22.00
C LYS A 226 -27.61 -5.13 -22.28
N GLU A 227 -26.44 -5.50 -22.78
CA GLU A 227 -26.06 -6.90 -23.02
C GLU A 227 -26.05 -7.71 -21.73
N GLN A 228 -25.48 -7.17 -20.65
CA GLN A 228 -25.53 -7.79 -19.32
C GLN A 228 -26.95 -8.01 -18.80
N LEU A 229 -27.87 -7.07 -19.06
CA LEU A 229 -29.27 -7.20 -18.65
C LEU A 229 -30.02 -8.23 -19.51
N ARG A 230 -29.76 -8.27 -20.82
CA ARG A 230 -30.30 -9.32 -21.70
C ARG A 230 -29.85 -10.71 -21.29
N ALA A 231 -28.57 -10.88 -20.93
CA ALA A 231 -28.02 -12.14 -20.45
C ALA A 231 -28.68 -12.61 -19.13
N LYS A 232 -29.21 -11.68 -18.34
CA LYS A 232 -29.96 -11.96 -17.10
C LYS A 232 -31.47 -12.16 -17.32
N GLY A 233 -31.95 -12.10 -18.56
CA GLY A 233 -33.37 -12.24 -18.91
C GLY A 233 -34.22 -10.98 -18.66
N ASP A 234 -33.60 -9.85 -18.33
CA ASP A 234 -34.32 -8.61 -18.04
C ASP A 234 -34.80 -7.91 -19.33
N LYS A 235 -36.01 -7.35 -19.27
CA LYS A 235 -36.59 -6.56 -20.38
C LYS A 235 -35.74 -5.31 -20.64
N THR A 236 -35.03 -5.31 -21.76
CA THR A 236 -34.08 -4.27 -22.13
C THR A 236 -34.49 -3.61 -23.45
N ALA A 237 -34.40 -2.27 -23.55
CA ALA A 237 -34.76 -1.54 -24.76
C ALA A 237 -33.82 -1.86 -25.95
N ASN A 238 -34.40 -1.93 -27.16
CA ASN A 238 -33.67 -2.19 -28.41
C ASN A 238 -32.55 -1.16 -28.67
N ASP A 239 -31.52 -1.58 -29.38
CA ASP A 239 -30.41 -0.72 -29.74
C ASP A 239 -30.78 0.20 -30.90
N SER A 240 -30.47 1.48 -30.75
CA SER A 240 -30.71 2.48 -31.80
C SER A 240 -29.47 3.31 -32.07
N LYS A 241 -29.42 3.92 -33.26
CA LYS A 241 -28.36 4.89 -33.64
C LYS A 241 -28.31 6.12 -32.73
N PHE A 242 -29.33 6.34 -31.90
CA PHE A 242 -29.44 7.45 -30.96
C PHE A 242 -29.10 7.06 -29.51
N THR A 243 -28.65 5.83 -29.26
CA THR A 243 -28.25 5.38 -27.92
C THR A 243 -27.14 6.28 -27.34
N ALA A 244 -27.30 6.69 -26.08
CA ALA A 244 -26.41 7.61 -25.36
C ALA A 244 -26.27 9.04 -25.95
N ARG A 245 -27.15 9.46 -26.88
CA ARG A 245 -27.19 10.85 -27.37
C ARG A 245 -28.08 11.72 -26.50
N LYS A 246 -27.60 12.93 -26.18
CA LYS A 246 -28.37 13.97 -25.48
C LYS A 246 -29.55 14.40 -26.36
N ARG A 247 -30.78 14.23 -25.87
CA ARG A 247 -31.99 14.73 -26.55
C ARG A 247 -31.99 16.26 -26.47
N ARG A 248 -32.37 16.93 -27.57
CA ARG A 248 -32.51 18.39 -27.58
C ARG A 248 -33.67 18.81 -26.68
N PRO A 249 -33.60 19.98 -26.01
CA PRO A 249 -34.74 20.53 -25.29
C PRO A 249 -35.91 20.69 -26.25
N LYS A 250 -37.11 20.28 -25.85
CA LYS A 250 -38.33 20.73 -26.50
C LYS A 250 -38.70 22.06 -25.83
N PHE A 251 -38.80 23.11 -26.65
CA PHE A 251 -39.46 24.35 -26.26
C PHE A 251 -40.95 24.19 -26.54
#